data_AF-D3MSD8-F1
#
_entry.id   AF-D3MSD8-F1
#
_cell.length_a   1.000
_cell.length_b   1.000
_cell.length_c   1.000
_cell.angle_alpha   90.00
_cell.angle_beta   90.00
_cell.angle_gamma   90.00
#
_symmetry.space_group_name_H-M   'P 1'
#
loop_
_entity.id
_entity.type
_entity.pdbx_description
1 polymer ?
#
loop_
_entity_poly.entity_id
_entity_poly.type
_entity_poly.pdbx_seq_one_letter_code
_entity_poly.pdbx_strand_id
1 'polypeptide(L)'
;MDYNYKIIHINTKDRWIFIYDDDTSMCDDEDGFVELVKRIQEYTNGKIESVGYIRYRIIGDRYNLIYQWDTLFGIVVIYSSKENVEHIKKYLEHFF
;
A
#
# COMPACT_ATOMS: atom_id res chain seq x y z
N MET A 1 3.75 6.95 16.01
CA MET A 1 4.23 7.88 14.97
C MET A 1 3.08 8.06 14.02
N ASP A 2 2.65 9.29 13.78
CA ASP A 2 1.58 9.58 12.82
C ASP A 2 2.22 9.64 11.43
N TYR A 3 2.25 8.51 10.73
CA TYR A 3 2.69 8.45 9.34
C TYR A 3 1.66 9.15 8.44
N ASN A 4 2.13 10.10 7.64
CA ASN A 4 1.35 10.91 6.70
C ASN A 4 1.61 10.40 5.28
N TYR A 5 0.90 9.34 4.91
CA TYR A 5 1.00 8.74 3.59
C TYR A 5 0.39 9.64 2.51
N LYS A 6 1.02 9.70 1.34
CA LYS A 6 0.49 10.36 0.14
C LYS A 6 0.71 9.50 -1.09
N ILE A 7 -0.26 9.53 -2.00
CA ILE A 7 -0.13 8.91 -3.31
C ILE A 7 0.69 9.85 -4.19
N ILE A 8 1.89 9.42 -4.58
CA ILE A 8 2.81 10.22 -5.39
C ILE A 8 2.60 9.94 -6.87
N HIS A 9 2.43 8.68 -7.24
CA HIS A 9 2.30 8.29 -8.63
C HIS A 9 1.34 7.11 -8.80
N ILE A 10 0.58 7.14 -9.89
CA ILE A 10 -0.33 6.06 -10.29
C ILE A 10 0.05 5.64 -11.69
N ASN A 11 0.59 4.43 -11.82
CA ASN A 11 0.86 3.84 -13.13
C ASN A 11 -0.29 2.89 -13.50
N THR A 12 -1.13 3.35 -14.43
CA THR A 12 -2.28 2.56 -14.94
C THR A 12 -1.87 1.51 -15.97
N LYS A 13 -0.71 1.65 -16.62
CA LYS A 13 -0.21 0.68 -17.60
C LYS A 13 0.32 -0.57 -16.90
N ASP A 14 1.14 -0.37 -15.88
CA ASP A 14 1.78 -1.43 -15.11
C ASP A 14 0.98 -1.84 -13.86
N ARG A 15 -0.12 -1.12 -13.57
CA ARG A 15 -1.08 -1.39 -12.49
C ARG A 15 -0.47 -1.37 -11.09
N TRP A 16 0.27 -0.31 -10.80
CA TRP A 16 0.78 -0.04 -9.46
C TRP A 16 0.59 1.42 -9.07
N ILE A 17 0.47 1.62 -7.77
CA ILE A 17 0.34 2.91 -7.10
C ILE A 17 1.54 3.05 -6.19
N PHE A 18 2.21 4.18 -6.27
CA PHE A 18 3.33 4.51 -5.43
C PHE A 18 2.89 5.47 -4.33
N ILE A 19 3.14 5.05 -3.10
CA ILE A 19 2.81 5.75 -1.86
C ILE A 19 4.12 6.09 -1.16
N TYR A 20 4.17 7.30 -0.63
CA TYR A 20 5.31 7.81 0.13
C TYR A 20 4.82 8.46 1.42
N ASP A 21 5.64 8.44 2.46
CA ASP A 21 5.36 9.14 3.73
C ASP A 21 5.98 10.54 3.68
N ASP A 22 5.17 11.59 3.83
CA ASP A 22 5.59 13.00 3.67
C ASP A 22 6.45 13.51 4.84
N ASP A 23 6.34 12.88 6.01
CA ASP A 23 6.94 13.36 7.26
C ASP A 23 8.35 12.78 7.48
N THR A 24 8.59 11.56 7.01
CA THR A 24 9.89 10.91 7.08
C THR A 24 10.73 11.23 5.84
N SER A 25 11.74 12.08 6.04
CA SER A 25 12.82 12.37 5.09
C SER A 25 13.68 11.14 4.73
N MET A 26 13.27 9.92 5.10
CA MET A 26 14.03 8.70 4.91
C MET A 26 13.27 7.73 4.02
N CYS A 27 13.80 7.58 2.81
CA CYS A 27 13.42 6.60 1.79
C CYS A 27 13.58 5.12 2.24
N ASP A 28 13.87 4.88 3.52
CA ASP A 28 14.28 3.61 4.13
C ASP A 28 13.40 3.21 5.35
N ASP A 29 12.27 3.89 5.55
CA ASP A 29 11.38 3.61 6.70
C ASP A 29 10.50 2.37 6.44
N GLU A 30 11.09 1.17 6.60
CA GLU A 30 10.36 -0.11 6.57
C GLU A 30 9.25 -0.14 7.63
N ASP A 31 9.42 0.57 8.75
CA ASP A 31 8.42 0.69 9.81
C ASP A 31 7.14 1.37 9.29
N GLY A 32 7.25 2.42 8.47
CA GLY A 32 6.12 3.08 7.82
C GLY A 32 5.36 2.15 6.86
N PHE A 33 6.04 1.23 6.18
CA PHE A 33 5.38 0.20 5.39
C PHE A 33 4.62 -0.81 6.26
N VAL A 34 5.26 -1.31 7.31
CA VAL A 34 4.66 -2.28 8.23
C VAL A 34 3.43 -1.68 8.90
N GLU A 35 3.48 -0.41 9.30
CA GLU A 35 2.36 0.29 9.91
C GLU A 35 1.18 0.45 8.95
N LEU A 36 1.43 0.77 7.67
CA LEU A 36 0.36 0.86 6.67
C LEU A 36 -0.35 -0.49 6.50
N VAL A 37 0.42 -1.57 6.35
CA VAL A 37 -0.12 -2.92 6.16
C VAL A 37 -0.93 -3.36 7.39
N LYS A 38 -0.47 -3.05 8.60
CA LYS A 38 -1.21 -3.31 9.85
C LYS A 38 -2.49 -2.48 9.93
N ARG A 39 -2.43 -1.17 9.66
CA ARG A 39 -3.61 -0.28 9.69
C ARG A 39 -4.72 -0.78 8.78
N ILE A 40 -4.37 -1.20 7.55
CA ILE A 40 -5.33 -1.76 6.61
C ILE A 40 -5.84 -3.13 7.08
N GLN A 41 -4.98 -3.96 7.67
CA GLN A 41 -5.37 -5.25 8.22
C GLN A 41 -6.38 -5.11 9.36
N GLU A 42 -6.15 -4.18 10.28
CA GLU A 42 -7.07 -3.89 11.39
C GLU A 42 -8.41 -3.36 10.88
N TYR A 43 -8.39 -2.43 9.92
CA TYR A 43 -9.61 -1.88 9.33
C TYR A 43 -10.46 -2.92 8.59
N THR A 44 -9.81 -3.79 7.82
CA THR A 44 -10.50 -4.86 7.07
C THR A 44 -10.87 -6.05 7.95
N ASN A 45 -10.43 -6.06 9.22
CA ASN A 45 -10.43 -7.23 10.10
C ASN A 45 -9.88 -8.48 9.38
N GLY A 46 -8.90 -8.25 8.51
CA GLY A 46 -8.34 -9.23 7.60
C GLY A 46 -7.15 -9.96 8.20
N LYS A 47 -6.50 -10.80 7.38
CA LYS A 47 -5.26 -11.48 7.73
C LYS A 47 -4.17 -11.12 6.73
N ILE A 48 -3.01 -10.69 7.23
CA ILE A 48 -1.82 -10.49 6.41
C ILE A 48 -1.31 -11.86 5.93
N GLU A 49 -1.09 -11.97 4.63
CA GLU A 49 -0.48 -13.13 4.00
C GLU A 49 0.70 -12.68 3.15
N SER A 50 1.86 -13.31 3.36
CA SER A 50 3.03 -13.10 2.50
C SER A 50 2.82 -13.79 1.15
N VAL A 51 3.05 -13.07 0.07
CA VAL A 51 2.96 -13.56 -1.32
C VAL A 51 4.29 -13.51 -2.06
N GLY A 52 5.37 -13.21 -1.35
CA GLY A 52 6.72 -13.13 -1.90
C GLY A 52 7.66 -12.33 -1.01
N TYR A 53 8.88 -12.13 -1.50
CA TYR A 53 9.88 -11.32 -0.81
C TYR A 53 9.38 -9.88 -0.67
N ILE A 54 9.16 -9.46 0.58
CA ILE A 54 8.71 -8.11 0.93
C ILE A 54 7.38 -7.75 0.22
N ARG A 55 6.52 -8.75 0.03
CA ARG A 55 5.18 -8.60 -0.58
C ARG A 55 4.12 -9.24 0.27
N TYR A 56 3.07 -8.48 0.55
CA TYR A 56 1.98 -8.89 1.42
C TYR A 56 0.65 -8.59 0.75
N ARG A 57 -0.34 -9.45 1.01
CA ARG A 57 -1.75 -9.19 0.73
C ARG A 57 -2.54 -9.28 2.02
N ILE A 58 -3.71 -8.64 2.04
CA ILE A 58 -4.61 -8.72 3.19
C ILE A 58 -5.82 -9.54 2.77
N ILE A 59 -5.93 -10.75 3.31
CA ILE A 59 -7.08 -11.62 3.09
C ILE A 59 -8.28 -11.01 3.80
N GLY A 60 -9.36 -10.75 3.07
CA GLY A 60 -10.52 -10.00 3.55
C GLY A 60 -10.56 -8.55 3.03
N ASP A 61 -9.48 -8.09 2.38
CA ASP A 61 -9.51 -6.84 1.63
C ASP A 61 -10.43 -6.93 0.41
N ARG A 62 -11.10 -5.80 0.10
CA ARG A 62 -12.07 -5.68 -0.99
C ARG A 62 -11.43 -5.78 -2.37
N TYR A 63 -10.21 -5.28 -2.52
CA TYR A 63 -9.55 -5.10 -3.82
C TYR A 63 -8.42 -6.11 -4.06
N ASN A 64 -8.16 -7.00 -3.08
CA ASN A 64 -7.09 -8.01 -3.12
C ASN A 64 -5.75 -7.39 -3.56
N LEU A 65 -5.42 -6.25 -2.95
CA LEU A 65 -4.22 -5.49 -3.25
C LEU A 65 -2.96 -6.22 -2.76
N ILE A 66 -1.87 -6.05 -3.49
CA ILE A 66 -0.54 -6.51 -3.07
C ILE A 66 0.27 -5.29 -2.67
N TYR A 67 0.65 -5.25 -1.40
CA TYR A 67 1.52 -4.24 -0.82
C TYR A 67 2.95 -4.75 -0.88
N GLN A 68 3.81 -4.02 -1.57
CA GLN A 68 5.23 -4.30 -1.73
C GLN A 68 6.02 -3.16 -1.12
N TRP A 69 7.06 -3.49 -0.36
CA TRP A 69 8.10 -2.51 -0.05
C TRP A 69 9.25 -2.63 -1.05
N ASP A 70 9.65 -1.49 -1.59
CA ASP A 70 10.69 -1.34 -2.58
C ASP A 70 11.73 -0.35 -2.06
N THR A 71 12.98 -0.76 -1.96
CA THR A 71 14.03 0.05 -1.33
C THR A 71 14.42 1.30 -2.15
N LEU A 72 14.01 1.40 -3.42
CA LEU A 72 14.31 2.55 -4.28
C LEU A 72 13.17 3.56 -4.33
N PHE A 73 11.93 3.09 -4.17
CA PHE A 73 10.74 3.93 -4.28
C PHE A 73 10.07 4.11 -2.91
N GLY A 74 9.93 3.06 -2.13
CA GLY A 74 9.18 3.03 -0.87
C GLY A 74 8.01 2.04 -0.99
N ILE A 75 6.79 2.50 -0.71
CA ILE A 75 5.61 1.63 -0.70
C ILE A 75 4.98 1.58 -2.10
N VAL A 76 4.86 0.36 -2.65
CA VAL A 76 4.22 0.10 -3.94
C VAL A 76 3.01 -0.79 -3.74
N VAL A 77 1.85 -0.35 -4.23
CA VAL A 77 0.59 -1.11 -4.18
C VAL A 77 0.21 -1.57 -5.58
N ILE A 78 0.22 -2.88 -5.79
CA ILE A 78 -0.11 -3.51 -7.07
C ILE A 78 -1.57 -3.96 -7.04
N TYR A 79 -2.30 -3.66 -8.12
CA TYR A 79 -3.71 -4.00 -8.25
C TYR A 79 -4.01 -4.81 -9.51
N SER A 80 -5.11 -5.56 -9.47
CA SER A 80 -5.57 -6.40 -10.58
C SER A 80 -6.19 -5.58 -11.70
N SER A 81 -6.11 -6.05 -12.95
CA SER A 81 -6.75 -5.39 -14.11
C SER A 81 -8.28 -5.35 -14.06
N LYS A 82 -8.90 -6.09 -13.14
CA LYS A 82 -10.35 -6.05 -12.96
C LYS A 82 -10.82 -4.84 -12.15
N GLU A 83 -9.90 -4.18 -11.44
CA GLU A 83 -10.22 -3.13 -10.50
C GLU A 83 -10.11 -1.74 -11.12
N ASN A 84 -10.99 -0.84 -10.71
CA ASN A 84 -10.93 0.57 -11.09
C ASN A 84 -9.95 1.31 -10.18
N VAL A 85 -8.89 1.87 -10.79
CA VAL A 85 -7.84 2.61 -10.09
C VAL A 85 -8.37 3.80 -9.29
N GLU A 86 -9.46 4.46 -9.71
CA GLU A 86 -10.07 5.55 -8.96
C GLU A 86 -10.73 5.07 -7.67
N HIS A 87 -11.32 3.86 -7.67
CA HIS A 87 -11.89 3.26 -6.47
C HIS A 87 -10.81 2.82 -5.50
N ILE A 88 -9.72 2.25 -6.02
CA ILE A 88 -8.54 1.88 -5.22
C ILE A 88 -7.90 3.13 -4.61
N LYS A 89 -7.75 4.20 -5.41
CA LYS A 89 -7.22 5.48 -4.93
C LYS A 89 -8.04 5.99 -3.75
N LYS A 90 -9.37 6.10 -3.90
CA LYS A 90 -10.27 6.55 -2.82
C LYS A 90 -10.23 5.63 -1.60
N TYR A 91 -10.06 4.33 -1.81
CA TYR A 91 -9.91 3.36 -0.74
C TYR A 91 -8.60 3.60 0.03
N LEU A 92 -7.49 3.79 -0.67
CA LEU A 92 -6.18 4.07 -0.07
C LEU A 92 -6.18 5.43 0.67
N GLU A 93 -6.77 6.46 0.09
CA GLU A 93 -6.95 7.79 0.70
C GLU A 93 -7.79 7.76 2.00
N HIS A 94 -8.48 6.65 2.32
CA HIS A 94 -9.15 6.50 3.62
C HIS A 94 -8.17 6.25 4.77
N PHE A 95 -6.96 5.77 4.48
CA PHE A 95 -5.94 5.39 5.47
C PHE A 95 -4.89 6.48 5.70
N PHE A 96 -4.97 7.55 4.91
CA PHE A 96 -3.99 8.62 4.77
C PHE A 96 -4.52 9.92 5.38
#